data_AF-A0AA96LDU9-F1
#
_entry.id   AF-A0AA96LDU9-F1
#
_cell.length_a   1.000
_cell.length_b   1.000
_cell.length_c   1.000
_cell.angle_alpha   90.00
_cell.angle_beta   90.00
_cell.angle_gamma   90.00
#
_symmetry.space_group_name_H-M   'P 1'
#
loop_
_entity.id
_entity.type
_entity.pdbx_description
1 polymer ?
#
loop_
_entity_poly.entity_id
_entity_poly.type
_entity_poly.pdbx_seq_one_letter_code
_entity_poly.pdbx_strand_id
1 'polypeptide(L)'
;MKKRKKNFVNLLADELLTHEEYRENVDATNTEINELVLKKTELTSEFEHENVTENLSQLKSELLSFLNFDELTPEMLHRLVTRIEVREDGMPRIHYRFSAPNN
;
A
#
# COMPACT_ATOMS: atom_id res chain seq x y z
N MET A 1 10.67 -26.04 -8.24
CA MET A 1 11.07 -27.20 -7.41
C MET A 1 10.58 -28.56 -7.92
N LYS A 2 9.27 -28.82 -8.10
CA LYS A 2 8.75 -30.13 -8.58
C LYS A 2 9.38 -30.62 -9.90
N LYS A 3 9.63 -29.71 -10.85
CA LYS A 3 10.26 -30.02 -12.16
C LYS A 3 11.75 -30.41 -12.04
N ARG A 4 12.53 -29.73 -11.19
CA ARG A 4 13.95 -30.08 -10.92
C ARG A 4 14.06 -31.45 -10.23
N LYS A 5 13.26 -31.73 -9.20
CA LYS A 5 13.21 -33.06 -8.56
C LYS A 5 12.87 -34.18 -9.54
N LYS A 6 11.87 -33.97 -10.41
CA LYS A 6 11.50 -34.95 -11.45
C LYS A 6 12.65 -35.21 -12.43
N ASN A 7 13.40 -34.17 -12.80
CA ASN A 7 14.56 -34.33 -13.68
C ASN A 7 15.69 -35.13 -13.04
N PHE A 8 16.01 -34.88 -11.76
CA PHE A 8 17.05 -35.64 -11.06
C PHE A 8 16.70 -37.12 -10.86
N VAL A 9 15.42 -37.42 -10.60
CA VAL A 9 14.94 -38.81 -10.54
C VAL A 9 15.06 -39.50 -11.89
N ASN A 10 14.75 -38.80 -12.99
CA ASN A 10 14.93 -39.34 -14.34
C ASN A 10 16.42 -39.55 -14.68
N LEU A 11 17.29 -38.60 -14.34
CA LEU A 11 18.75 -38.71 -14.54
C LEU A 11 19.39 -39.86 -13.74
N LEU A 12 18.88 -40.13 -12.54
CA LEU A 12 19.27 -41.30 -11.74
C LEU A 12 18.75 -42.62 -12.37
N ALA A 13 17.53 -42.60 -12.91
CA ALA A 13 16.93 -43.77 -13.57
C ALA A 13 17.60 -44.11 -14.91
N ASP A 14 18.15 -43.10 -15.60
CA ASP A 14 18.90 -43.24 -16.85
C ASP A 14 20.40 -43.57 -16.62
N GLU A 15 20.82 -43.89 -15.38
CA GLU A 15 22.21 -44.16 -14.94
C GLU A 15 23.23 -43.03 -15.24
N LEU A 16 22.75 -41.85 -15.61
CA LEU A 16 23.57 -40.68 -15.95
C LEU A 16 24.10 -39.93 -14.72
N LEU A 17 23.60 -40.26 -13.54
CA LEU A 17 23.97 -39.66 -12.26
C LEU A 17 24.17 -40.75 -11.22
N THR A 18 25.23 -40.66 -10.43
CA THR A 18 25.45 -41.58 -9.32
C THR A 18 24.48 -41.29 -8.17
N HIS A 19 24.23 -42.29 -7.33
CA HIS A 19 23.35 -42.12 -6.16
C HIS A 19 23.87 -41.04 -5.19
N GLU A 20 25.19 -40.84 -5.17
CA GLU A 20 25.87 -39.83 -4.37
C GLU A 20 25.62 -38.41 -4.90
N GLU A 21 25.79 -38.17 -6.21
CA GLU A 21 25.50 -36.89 -6.85
C GLU A 21 24.02 -36.49 -6.74
N TYR A 22 23.10 -37.47 -6.72
CA TYR A 22 21.69 -37.20 -6.48
C TYR A 22 21.46 -36.72 -5.05
N ARG A 23 22.10 -37.38 -4.08
CA ARG A 23 21.97 -37.03 -2.66
C ARG A 23 22.53 -35.63 -2.39
N GLU A 24 23.71 -35.32 -2.94
CA GLU A 24 24.32 -34.00 -2.86
C GLU A 24 23.44 -32.90 -3.45
N ASN A 25 22.79 -33.14 -4.59
CA ASN A 25 21.87 -32.17 -5.19
C ASN A 25 20.60 -31.96 -4.35
N VAL A 26 20.09 -33.02 -3.72
CA VAL A 26 18.94 -32.92 -2.79
C VAL A 26 19.33 -32.11 -1.56
N ASP A 27 20.51 -32.38 -1.00
CA ASP A 27 21.02 -31.69 0.19
C ASP A 27 21.28 -30.20 -0.13
N ALA A 28 21.94 -29.90 -1.24
CA ALA A 28 22.16 -28.52 -1.71
C ALA A 28 20.84 -27.77 -1.95
N THR A 29 19.85 -28.44 -2.57
CA THR A 29 18.53 -27.84 -2.79
C THR A 29 17.80 -27.57 -1.48
N ASN A 30 17.92 -28.47 -0.50
CA ASN A 30 17.31 -28.26 0.82
C ASN A 30 17.97 -27.11 1.58
N THR A 31 19.29 -26.97 1.49
CA THR A 31 20.02 -25.81 2.05
C THR A 31 19.54 -24.51 1.43
N GLU A 32 19.43 -24.45 0.10
CA GLU A 32 18.91 -23.27 -0.62
C GLU A 32 17.46 -22.94 -0.21
N ILE A 33 16.62 -23.96 0.00
CA ILE A 33 15.25 -23.76 0.52
C ILE A 33 15.28 -23.14 1.91
N ASN A 34 16.13 -23.64 2.81
CA ASN A 34 16.22 -23.15 4.18
C ASN A 34 16.71 -21.69 4.22
N GLU A 35 17.71 -21.34 3.42
CA GLU A 35 18.20 -19.96 3.28
C GLU A 35 17.10 -19.02 2.76
N LEU A 36 16.35 -19.44 1.74
CA LEU A 36 15.24 -18.66 1.20
C LEU A 36 14.10 -18.49 2.20
N VAL A 37 13.81 -19.52 3.00
CA VAL A 37 12.80 -19.45 4.07
C VAL A 37 13.24 -18.48 5.16
N LEU A 38 14.49 -18.56 5.62
CA LEU A 38 15.06 -17.62 6.59
C LEU A 38 14.96 -16.18 6.12
N LYS A 39 15.39 -15.92 4.87
CA LYS A 39 15.33 -14.57 4.28
C LYS A 39 13.90 -14.06 4.15
N LYS A 40 12.96 -14.94 3.81
CA LYS A 40 11.53 -14.59 3.78
C LYS A 40 11.03 -14.25 5.19
N THR A 41 11.39 -15.02 6.20
CA THR A 41 10.95 -14.76 7.58
C THR A 41 11.53 -13.47 8.12
N GLU A 42 12.79 -13.15 7.84
CA GLU A 42 13.42 -11.87 8.21
C GLU A 42 12.67 -10.69 7.59
N LEU A 43 12.47 -10.72 6.26
CA LEU A 43 11.71 -9.67 5.56
C LEU A 43 10.28 -9.55 6.09
N THR A 44 9.61 -10.68 6.35
CA THR A 44 8.23 -10.66 6.87
C THR A 44 8.18 -10.06 8.27
N SER A 45 9.17 -10.37 9.12
CA SER A 45 9.30 -9.76 10.45
C SER A 45 9.57 -8.25 10.38
N GLU A 46 10.37 -7.80 9.41
CA GLU A 46 10.60 -6.36 9.17
C GLU A 46 9.29 -5.66 8.75
N PHE A 47 8.51 -6.28 7.86
CA PHE A 47 7.22 -5.75 7.42
C PHE A 47 6.14 -5.81 8.51
N GLU A 48 6.11 -6.82 9.38
CA GLU A 48 5.16 -6.90 10.49
C GLU A 48 5.38 -5.82 11.55
N HIS A 49 6.59 -5.26 11.66
CA HIS A 49 6.86 -4.10 12.53
C HIS A 49 6.34 -2.79 11.92
N GLU A 50 6.13 -2.77 10.60
CA GLU A 50 5.43 -1.70 9.90
C GLU A 50 3.93 -2.04 9.78
N ASN A 51 3.17 -1.78 10.85
CA ASN A 51 1.70 -1.61 10.81
C ASN A 51 1.29 -0.37 9.96
N VAL A 52 2.01 -0.11 8.87
CA VAL A 52 1.82 0.99 7.93
C VAL A 52 0.46 0.89 7.27
N THR A 53 -0.05 -0.33 7.03
CA THR A 53 -1.38 -0.54 6.45
C THR A 53 -2.51 -0.14 7.41
N GLU A 54 -2.39 -0.50 8.69
CA GLU A 54 -3.36 -0.11 9.73
C GLU A 54 -3.30 1.38 10.03
N ASN A 55 -2.10 1.94 10.19
CA ASN A 55 -1.88 3.37 10.39
C ASN A 55 -2.38 4.21 9.22
N LEU A 56 -2.14 3.76 7.98
CA LEU A 56 -2.63 4.44 6.78
C LEU A 56 -4.16 4.38 6.67
N SER A 57 -4.76 3.25 7.07
CA SER A 57 -6.21 3.10 7.10
C SER A 57 -6.85 4.03 8.15
N GLN A 58 -6.27 4.11 9.35
CA GLN A 58 -6.71 5.04 10.40
C GLN A 58 -6.57 6.49 9.96
N LEU A 59 -5.40 6.89 9.43
CA LEU A 59 -5.18 8.25 8.93
C LEU A 59 -6.18 8.62 7.83
N LYS A 60 -6.47 7.71 6.91
CA LYS A 60 -7.47 7.93 5.85
C LYS A 60 -8.87 8.12 6.45
N SER A 61 -9.24 7.35 7.47
CA SER A 61 -10.52 7.48 8.15
C SER A 61 -10.65 8.82 8.87
N GLU A 62 -9.60 9.28 9.55
CA GLU A 62 -9.56 10.58 10.22
C GLU A 62 -9.62 11.74 9.24
N LEU A 63 -8.94 11.67 8.10
CA LEU A 63 -9.05 12.70 7.06
C LEU A 63 -10.44 12.73 6.45
N LEU A 64 -11.07 11.58 6.22
CA LEU A 64 -12.44 11.52 5.70
C LEU A 64 -13.46 12.08 6.68
N SER A 65 -13.30 11.85 7.99
CA SER A 65 -14.15 12.49 9.00
C SER A 65 -13.94 14.00 9.07
N PHE A 66 -12.71 14.46 8.87
CA PHE A 66 -12.40 15.90 8.76
C PHE A 66 -12.97 16.55 7.49
N LEU A 67 -13.03 15.81 6.39
CA LEU A 67 -13.51 16.29 5.09
C LEU A 67 -15.03 16.21 4.93
N ASN A 68 -15.73 15.46 5.79
CA ASN A 68 -17.19 15.47 5.90
C ASN A 68 -17.67 16.79 6.53
N PHE A 69 -17.48 17.88 5.80
CA PHE A 69 -18.02 19.20 6.13
C PHE A 69 -19.49 19.25 5.71
N ASP A 70 -20.37 18.61 6.49
CA ASP A 70 -21.83 18.75 6.31
C ASP A 70 -22.34 20.15 6.73
N GLU A 71 -21.53 20.89 7.50
CA GLU A 71 -21.83 22.26 7.91
C GLU A 71 -20.75 23.25 7.46
N LEU A 72 -21.21 24.29 6.76
CA LEU A 72 -20.38 25.41 6.34
C LEU A 72 -20.13 26.32 7.54
N THR A 73 -18.94 26.24 8.15
CA THR A 73 -18.60 27.12 9.27
C THR A 73 -18.38 28.57 8.79
N PRO A 74 -18.68 29.59 9.63
CA PRO A 74 -18.43 30.99 9.31
C PRO A 74 -16.97 31.26 8.89
N GLU A 75 -16.01 30.57 9.48
CA GLU A 75 -14.58 30.68 9.16
C GLU A 75 -14.27 30.17 7.75
N MET A 76 -14.90 29.05 7.34
CA MET A 76 -14.80 28.56 5.96
C MET A 76 -15.46 29.53 4.98
N LEU A 77 -16.61 30.08 5.35
CA LEU A 77 -17.33 31.08 4.57
C LEU A 77 -16.48 32.33 4.32
N HIS A 78 -15.78 32.84 5.35
CA HIS A 78 -14.88 33.98 5.24
C HIS A 78 -13.75 33.74 4.23
N ARG A 79 -13.21 32.52 4.17
CA ARG A 79 -12.17 32.15 3.21
C ARG A 79 -12.67 32.15 1.75
N LEU A 80 -13.97 31.95 1.55
CA LEU A 80 -14.61 31.94 0.24
C LEU A 80 -15.05 33.33 -0.21
N VAL A 81 -14.92 34.38 0.60
CA VAL A 81 -15.25 35.75 0.22
C VAL A 81 -14.20 36.31 -0.74
N THR A 82 -14.63 36.77 -1.92
CA THR A 82 -13.78 37.48 -2.90
C THR A 82 -13.67 38.95 -2.56
N ARG A 83 -14.81 39.59 -2.29
CA ARG A 83 -14.91 41.02 -1.98
C ARG A 83 -16.24 41.33 -1.31
N ILE A 84 -16.24 42.37 -0.49
CA ILE A 84 -17.44 42.93 0.13
C ILE A 84 -17.64 44.31 -0.50
N GLU A 85 -18.79 44.53 -1.14
CA GLU A 85 -19.17 45.83 -1.68
C GLU A 85 -20.16 46.48 -0.74
N VAL A 86 -19.94 47.75 -0.37
CA VAL A 86 -20.91 48.54 0.37
C VAL A 86 -21.47 49.58 -0.57
N ARG A 87 -22.78 49.54 -0.81
CA ARG A 87 -23.49 50.50 -1.67
C ARG A 87 -23.79 51.78 -0.89
N GLU A 88 -24.15 52.85 -1.60
CA GLU A 88 -24.55 54.14 -1.00
C GLU A 88 -25.77 54.02 -0.06
N ASP A 89 -26.56 52.95 -0.20
CA ASP A 89 -27.68 52.60 0.69
C ASP A 89 -27.24 51.96 2.03
N GLY A 90 -25.93 51.75 2.23
CA GLY A 90 -25.35 51.14 3.42
C GLY A 90 -25.49 49.62 3.49
N MET A 91 -26.06 48.95 2.48
CA MET A 91 -26.20 47.50 2.47
C MET A 91 -24.93 46.80 1.95
N PRO A 92 -24.30 45.91 2.74
CA PRO A 92 -23.15 45.15 2.29
C PRO A 92 -23.58 43.98 1.39
N ARG A 93 -22.96 43.87 0.21
CA ARG A 93 -23.09 42.74 -0.71
C ARG A 93 -21.80 41.93 -0.73
N ILE A 94 -21.87 40.71 -0.20
CA ILE A 94 -20.74 39.79 -0.11
C ILE A 94 -20.69 38.94 -1.39
N HIS A 95 -19.53 38.92 -2.05
CA HIS A 95 -19.29 38.12 -3.25
C HIS A 95 -18.46 36.88 -2.90
N TYR A 96 -19.03 35.69 -3.06
CA TYR A 96 -18.36 34.42 -2.77
C TYR A 96 -17.75 33.76 -4.02
N ARG A 97 -16.65 33.02 -3.86
CA ARG A 97 -16.02 32.17 -4.88
C ARG A 97 -16.64 30.78 -4.89
N PHE A 98 -17.95 30.68 -5.06
CA PHE A 98 -18.54 29.40 -5.40
C PHE A 98 -18.26 29.16 -6.88
N SER A 99 -17.36 28.22 -7.19
CA SER A 99 -17.31 27.66 -8.54
C SER A 99 -18.69 27.07 -8.80
N ALA A 100 -19.48 27.68 -9.68
CA ALA A 100 -20.73 27.08 -10.09
C ALA A 100 -20.40 25.68 -10.65
N PRO A 101 -21.09 24.60 -10.23
CA PRO A 101 -20.97 23.34 -10.92
C PRO A 101 -21.39 23.60 -12.37
N ASN A 102 -20.46 23.44 -13.31
CA ASN A 102 -20.80 23.42 -14.72
C ASN A 102 -21.69 22.18 -14.94
N ASN A 103 -22.95 22.42 -15.26
CA ASN A 103 -23.90 21.39 -15.72
C ASN A 103 -23.44 20.74 -17.02
#